data_AF-A0A5K8A7E4-F1
#
_entry.id   AF-A0A5K8A7E4-F1
#
_cell.length_a   1.000
_cell.length_b   1.000
_cell.length_c   1.000
_cell.angle_alpha   90.00
_cell.angle_beta   90.00
_cell.angle_gamma   90.00
#
_symmetry.space_group_name_H-M   'P 1'
#
loop_
_entity.id
_entity.type
_entity.pdbx_description
1 polymer ?
#
loop_
_entity_poly.entity_id
_entity_poly.type
_entity_poly.pdbx_seq_one_letter_code
_entity_poly.pdbx_strand_id
1 'polypeptide(L)'
;MGLNYQFREARKKLDRLDADERRRLLAICQEICQAQAALTRQAAPILAQCMTGCQGLCCRNIHVADIITGWDLIYILALAPQLEPAMAACLAHETFFPADCLFLKNGVGPCLFPDHLRPERCVISFCRVEPSVEKEIAQVMRGFSRLIRFFRFRPLRRIAARLGLCA
;
A
#
# COMPACT_ATOMS: atom_id res chain seq x y z
N MET A 1 -11.87 13.62 1.25
CA MET A 1 -11.59 13.01 2.57
C MET A 1 -10.08 12.85 2.70
N GLY A 2 -9.46 13.38 3.76
CA GLY A 2 -8.00 13.31 3.95
C GLY A 2 -7.49 11.90 4.26
N LEU A 3 -6.20 11.68 4.05
CA LEU A 3 -5.50 10.43 4.29
C LEU A 3 -5.50 10.05 5.78
N ASN A 4 -5.49 11.03 6.69
CA ASN A 4 -5.62 10.79 8.13
C ASN A 4 -6.96 10.11 8.49
N TYR A 5 -8.06 10.48 7.83
CA TYR A 5 -9.33 9.76 8.00
C TYR A 5 -9.21 8.31 7.54
N GLN A 6 -8.62 8.08 6.36
CA GLN A 6 -8.42 6.71 5.84
C GLN A 6 -7.52 5.87 6.74
N PHE A 7 -6.50 6.48 7.36
CA PHE A 7 -5.61 5.83 8.33
C PHE A 7 -6.34 5.35 9.57
N ARG A 8 -7.19 6.20 10.15
CA ARG A 8 -8.04 5.81 11.30
C ARG A 8 -9.01 4.69 10.92
N GLU A 9 -9.60 4.74 9.74
CA GLU A 9 -10.49 3.67 9.26
C GLU A 9 -9.75 2.36 8.97
N ALA A 10 -8.53 2.42 8.45
CA ALA A 10 -7.67 1.26 8.26
C ALA A 10 -7.37 0.56 9.59
N ARG A 11 -6.96 1.32 10.62
CA ARG A 11 -6.72 0.81 11.98
C ARG A 11 -7.96 0.11 12.54
N LYS A 12 -9.12 0.78 12.52
CA LYS A 12 -10.39 0.18 12.97
C LYS A 12 -10.73 -1.11 12.23
N LYS A 13 -10.46 -1.19 10.93
CA LYS A 13 -10.70 -2.41 10.14
C LYS A 13 -9.81 -3.56 10.60
N LEU A 14 -8.53 -3.28 10.87
CA LEU A 14 -7.56 -4.24 11.39
C LEU A 14 -7.91 -4.70 12.80
N ASP A 15 -8.24 -3.78 13.70
CA ASP A 15 -8.58 -4.08 15.10
C ASP A 15 -9.76 -5.04 15.23
N ARG A 16 -10.73 -4.91 14.33
CA ARG A 16 -11.93 -5.77 14.32
C ARG A 16 -11.66 -7.20 13.87
N LEU A 17 -10.48 -7.52 13.32
CA LEU A 17 -10.17 -8.84 12.78
C LEU A 17 -9.93 -9.85 13.91
N ASP A 18 -10.57 -11.02 13.79
CA ASP A 18 -10.22 -12.18 14.63
C ASP A 18 -8.90 -12.83 14.19
N ALA A 19 -8.42 -13.81 14.95
CA ALA A 19 -7.12 -14.43 14.71
C ALA A 19 -7.02 -15.12 13.32
N ASP A 20 -8.10 -15.76 12.87
CA ASP A 20 -8.11 -16.46 11.58
C ASP A 20 -8.22 -15.48 10.40
N GLU A 21 -9.04 -14.44 10.53
CA GLU A 21 -9.07 -13.30 9.62
C GLU A 21 -7.71 -12.60 9.51
N ARG A 22 -7.02 -12.37 10.63
CA ARG A 22 -5.66 -11.79 10.65
C ARG A 22 -4.66 -12.67 9.92
N ARG A 23 -4.68 -13.98 10.15
CA ARG A 23 -3.78 -14.93 9.47
C ARG A 23 -3.99 -14.91 7.96
N ARG A 24 -5.26 -14.94 7.50
CA ARG A 24 -5.60 -14.86 6.07
C ARG A 24 -5.22 -13.53 5.44
N LEU A 25 -5.45 -12.42 6.15
CA LEU A 25 -5.02 -11.11 5.70
C LEU A 25 -3.50 -11.05 5.53
N LEU A 26 -2.75 -11.52 6.53
CA LEU A 26 -1.28 -11.55 6.48
C LEU A 26 -0.77 -12.36 5.29
N ALA A 27 -1.36 -13.52 5.01
CA ALA A 27 -0.99 -14.31 3.82
C ALA A 27 -1.19 -13.52 2.51
N ILE A 28 -2.33 -12.83 2.36
CA ILE A 28 -2.58 -11.97 1.19
C ILE A 28 -1.54 -10.85 1.11
N CYS A 29 -1.24 -10.19 2.23
CA CYS A 29 -0.26 -9.11 2.25
C CYS A 29 1.16 -9.63 1.93
N GLN A 30 1.56 -10.78 2.45
CA GLN A 30 2.85 -11.39 2.13
C GLN A 30 2.99 -11.71 0.64
N GLU A 31 1.94 -12.22 0.00
CA GLU A 31 1.93 -12.42 -1.46
C GLU A 31 2.09 -11.11 -2.23
N ILE A 32 1.41 -10.03 -1.80
CA ILE A 32 1.57 -8.69 -2.40
C ILE A 32 3.03 -8.23 -2.26
N CYS A 33 3.62 -8.38 -1.08
CA CYS A 33 5.00 -7.99 -0.80
C CYS A 33 6.00 -8.77 -1.66
N GLN A 34 5.80 -10.07 -1.84
CA GLN A 34 6.60 -10.88 -2.75
C GLN A 34 6.47 -10.43 -4.20
N ALA A 35 5.25 -10.09 -4.65
CA ALA A 35 5.02 -9.54 -5.98
C ALA A 35 5.71 -8.18 -6.16
N GLN A 36 5.67 -7.30 -5.15
CA GLN A 36 6.39 -6.02 -5.17
C GLN A 36 7.91 -6.22 -5.22
N ALA A 37 8.45 -7.20 -4.49
CA ALA A 37 9.87 -7.54 -4.53
C ALA A 37 10.29 -8.06 -5.91
N ALA A 38 9.46 -8.91 -6.55
CA ALA A 38 9.70 -9.40 -7.91
C ALA A 38 9.65 -8.27 -8.93
N LEU A 39 8.64 -7.40 -8.84
CA LEU A 39 8.52 -6.20 -9.67
C LEU A 39 9.75 -5.30 -9.51
N THR A 40 10.14 -4.99 -8.27
CA THR A 40 11.28 -4.11 -7.97
C THR A 40 12.58 -4.69 -8.55
N ARG A 41 12.79 -6.01 -8.47
CA ARG A 41 13.97 -6.66 -9.02
C ARG A 41 14.04 -6.55 -10.54
N GLN A 42 12.92 -6.77 -11.24
CA GLN A 42 12.87 -6.65 -12.70
C GLN A 42 12.89 -5.20 -13.17
N ALA A 43 12.26 -4.31 -12.41
CA ALA A 43 12.18 -2.89 -12.70
C ALA A 43 13.46 -2.13 -12.30
N ALA A 44 14.38 -2.71 -11.53
CA ALA A 44 15.63 -2.08 -11.11
C ALA A 44 16.39 -1.34 -12.23
N PRO A 45 16.66 -1.93 -13.42
CA PRO A 45 17.30 -1.22 -14.52
C PRO A 45 16.47 -0.06 -15.07
N ILE A 46 15.15 -0.22 -15.13
CA ILE A 46 14.20 0.79 -15.63
C ILE A 46 14.08 1.96 -14.63
N LEU A 47 14.02 1.63 -13.34
CA LEU A 47 13.98 2.59 -12.23
C LEU A 47 15.30 3.36 -12.12
N ALA A 48 16.45 2.73 -12.35
CA ALA A 48 17.73 3.42 -12.39
C ALA A 48 17.76 4.50 -13.49
N GLN A 49 17.19 4.20 -14.67
CA GLN A 49 17.05 5.17 -15.77
C GLN A 49 16.00 6.26 -15.46
N CYS A 50 14.89 5.89 -14.81
CA CYS A 50 13.90 6.86 -14.35
C CYS A 50 14.43 7.75 -13.22
N MET A 51 15.28 7.26 -12.32
CA MET A 51 15.84 8.05 -11.23
C MET A 51 16.88 9.05 -11.72
N THR A 52 17.71 8.67 -12.70
CA THR A 52 18.68 9.58 -13.33
C THR A 52 17.99 10.63 -14.20
N GLY A 53 16.91 10.28 -14.90
CA GLY A 53 16.16 11.21 -15.77
C GLY A 53 15.08 12.04 -15.07
N CYS A 54 14.33 11.45 -14.14
CA CYS A 54 13.17 12.08 -13.49
C CYS A 54 13.53 12.81 -12.17
N GLN A 55 14.77 12.78 -11.65
CA GLN A 55 15.21 13.51 -10.42
C GLN A 55 14.25 13.41 -9.19
N GLY A 56 13.50 12.31 -9.04
CA GLY A 56 12.51 12.17 -7.97
C GLY A 56 11.16 12.87 -8.21
N LEU A 57 10.85 13.29 -9.44
CA LEU A 57 9.58 13.92 -9.85
C LEU A 57 8.34 13.09 -9.50
N CYS A 58 8.46 11.75 -9.40
CA CYS A 58 7.36 10.88 -8.97
C CYS A 58 6.87 11.13 -7.53
N CYS A 59 7.63 11.89 -6.72
CA CYS A 59 7.26 12.23 -5.35
C CYS A 59 7.07 13.75 -5.10
N ARG A 60 7.16 14.59 -6.14
CA ARG A 60 6.98 16.05 -6.07
C ARG A 60 5.64 16.47 -6.66
N ASN A 61 5.01 17.49 -6.06
CA ASN A 61 3.70 18.05 -6.45
C ASN A 61 2.57 17.00 -6.54
N ILE A 62 2.59 16.02 -5.63
CA ILE A 62 1.57 14.97 -5.57
C ILE A 62 0.60 15.20 -4.42
N HIS A 63 -0.69 15.14 -4.71
CA HIS A 63 -1.71 15.03 -3.67
C HIS A 63 -1.66 13.59 -3.14
N VAL A 64 -1.07 13.39 -1.97
CA VAL A 64 -0.76 12.05 -1.43
C VAL A 64 -2.01 11.17 -1.30
N ALA A 65 -3.18 11.76 -1.02
CA ALA A 65 -4.46 11.03 -0.94
C ALA A 65 -4.94 10.49 -2.31
N ASP A 66 -4.37 10.96 -3.42
CA ASP A 66 -4.63 10.43 -4.76
C ASP A 66 -3.71 9.26 -5.09
N ILE A 67 -2.62 9.08 -4.34
CA ILE A 67 -1.64 8.01 -4.55
C ILE A 67 -1.82 6.89 -3.52
N ILE A 68 -2.10 7.26 -2.28
CA ILE A 68 -2.22 6.36 -1.15
C ILE A 68 -3.68 6.26 -0.76
N THR A 69 -4.21 5.05 -0.84
CA THR A 69 -5.58 4.71 -0.48
C THR A 69 -5.63 4.00 0.87
N GLY A 70 -6.83 3.87 1.43
CA GLY A 70 -7.04 3.11 2.66
C GLY A 70 -6.60 1.64 2.57
N TRP A 71 -6.58 1.05 1.36
CA TRP A 71 -6.10 -0.31 1.15
C TRP A 71 -4.59 -0.43 1.29
N ASP A 72 -3.86 0.59 0.83
CA ASP A 72 -2.41 0.70 1.03
C ASP A 72 -2.07 0.79 2.51
N LEU A 73 -2.85 1.58 3.26
CA LEU A 73 -2.66 1.72 4.70
C LEU A 73 -2.92 0.39 5.43
N ILE A 74 -3.96 -0.36 5.05
CA ILE A 74 -4.23 -1.70 5.61
C ILE A 74 -3.07 -2.64 5.29
N TYR A 75 -2.60 -2.65 4.05
CA TYR A 75 -1.48 -3.50 3.61
C TYR A 75 -0.20 -3.22 4.40
N ILE A 76 0.19 -1.93 4.51
CA ILE A 76 1.39 -1.50 5.21
C ILE A 76 1.29 -1.80 6.70
N LEU A 77 0.17 -1.42 7.35
CA LEU A 77 -0.02 -1.65 8.79
C LEU A 77 -0.13 -3.14 9.14
N ALA A 78 -0.61 -3.98 8.22
CA ALA A 78 -0.64 -5.42 8.44
C ALA A 78 0.76 -6.06 8.47
N LEU A 79 1.67 -5.63 7.59
CA LEU A 79 3.03 -6.20 7.51
C LEU A 79 4.08 -5.50 8.37
N ALA A 80 3.92 -4.21 8.62
CA ALA A 80 4.84 -3.41 9.41
C ALA A 80 4.06 -2.54 10.43
N PRO A 81 3.41 -3.16 11.43
CA PRO A 81 2.66 -2.43 12.45
C PRO A 81 3.53 -1.42 13.22
N GLN A 82 4.84 -1.67 13.32
CA GLN A 82 5.80 -0.75 13.92
C GLN A 82 5.93 0.61 13.20
N LEU A 83 5.47 0.73 11.95
CA LEU A 83 5.42 2.01 11.21
C LEU A 83 4.25 2.89 11.64
N GLU A 84 3.26 2.35 12.37
CA GLU A 84 2.06 3.08 12.78
C GLU A 84 2.37 4.42 13.47
N PRO A 85 3.27 4.50 14.47
CA PRO A 85 3.54 5.77 15.17
C PRO A 85 4.18 6.81 14.24
N ALA A 86 5.09 6.37 13.36
CA ALA A 86 5.74 7.25 12.40
C ALA A 86 4.76 7.78 11.35
N MET A 87 3.89 6.90 10.82
CA MET A 87 2.83 7.30 9.89
C MET A 87 1.85 8.28 10.54
N ALA A 88 1.46 8.03 11.79
CA ALA A 88 0.57 8.92 12.54
C ALA A 88 1.21 10.31 12.74
N ALA A 89 2.50 10.38 13.05
CA ALA A 89 3.22 11.64 13.19
C ALA A 89 3.28 12.42 11.88
N CYS A 90 3.54 11.76 10.74
CA CYS A 90 3.48 12.39 9.42
C CYS A 90 2.07 12.90 9.10
N LEU A 91 1.04 12.09 9.34
CA LEU A 91 -0.37 12.44 9.05
C LEU A 91 -0.96 13.50 9.98
N ALA A 92 -0.35 13.76 11.13
CA ALA A 92 -0.72 14.89 11.99
C ALA A 92 -0.41 16.24 11.32
N HIS A 93 0.54 16.25 10.39
CA HIS A 93 0.94 17.43 9.61
C HIS A 93 0.36 17.41 8.19
N GLU A 94 -0.70 16.63 7.95
CA GLU A 94 -1.35 16.56 6.63
C GLU A 94 -1.92 17.94 6.26
N THR A 95 -1.30 18.56 5.26
CA THR A 95 -1.79 19.80 4.63
C THR A 95 -2.60 19.48 3.37
N PHE A 96 -3.61 20.28 3.06
CA PHE A 96 -4.44 20.09 1.85
C PHE A 96 -3.70 20.31 0.52
N PHE A 97 -2.57 21.03 0.53
CA PHE A 97 -1.76 21.32 -0.67
C PHE A 97 -0.26 21.10 -0.40
N PRO A 98 0.20 19.85 -0.24
CA PRO A 98 1.62 19.59 -0.01
C PRO A 98 2.40 19.69 -1.33
N ALA A 99 3.55 20.36 -1.29
CA ALA A 99 4.49 20.39 -2.43
C ALA A 99 5.26 19.06 -2.58
N ASP A 100 5.43 18.30 -1.48
CA ASP A 100 6.17 17.04 -1.44
C ASP A 100 5.40 15.94 -0.67
N CYS A 101 5.72 14.68 -0.92
CA CYS A 101 5.13 13.56 -0.18
C CYS A 101 5.42 13.63 1.33
N LEU A 102 4.37 13.60 2.16
CA LEU A 102 4.46 13.67 3.62
C LEU A 102 5.21 12.50 4.30
N PHE A 103 5.46 11.42 3.55
CA PHE A 103 6.21 10.24 4.01
C PHE A 103 7.70 10.28 3.65
N LEU A 104 8.17 11.34 2.98
CA LEU A 104 9.61 11.57 2.75
C LEU A 104 10.23 12.32 3.92
N LYS A 105 11.43 11.88 4.35
CA LYS A 105 12.19 12.62 5.35
C LYS A 105 12.58 14.00 4.79
N ASN A 106 12.09 15.08 5.40
CA ASN A 106 12.32 16.46 4.95
C ASN A 106 11.89 16.75 3.49
N GLY A 107 10.89 16.04 2.96
CA GLY A 107 10.38 16.24 1.59
C GLY A 107 11.31 15.78 0.45
N VAL A 108 12.55 15.39 0.74
CA VAL A 108 13.57 15.00 -0.27
C VAL A 108 14.28 13.69 0.07
N GLY A 109 14.35 13.32 1.35
CA GLY A 109 15.10 12.18 1.86
C GLY A 109 14.42 10.82 1.63
N PRO A 110 14.95 9.75 2.25
CA PRO A 110 14.41 8.40 2.06
C PRO A 110 12.94 8.34 2.49
N CYS A 111 12.17 7.52 1.76
CA CYS A 111 10.79 7.24 2.08
C CYS A 111 10.69 6.48 3.42
N LEU A 112 9.66 6.78 4.20
CA LEU A 112 9.31 6.02 5.41
C LEU A 112 9.06 4.54 5.10
N PHE A 113 8.54 4.25 3.90
CA PHE A 113 8.17 2.91 3.47
C PHE A 113 9.38 2.15 2.89
N PRO A 114 9.63 0.90 3.34
CA PRO A 114 10.63 0.03 2.73
C PRO A 114 10.39 -0.20 1.24
N ASP A 115 11.44 -0.52 0.47
CA ASP A 115 11.37 -0.64 -0.99
C ASP A 115 10.33 -1.63 -1.51
N HIS A 116 10.12 -2.72 -0.79
CA HIS A 116 9.18 -3.80 -1.12
C HIS A 116 7.87 -3.75 -0.33
N LEU A 117 7.62 -2.62 0.37
CA LEU A 117 6.42 -2.39 1.16
C LEU A 117 5.89 -0.99 0.87
N ARG A 118 5.52 -0.73 -0.38
CA ARG A 118 5.06 0.59 -0.84
C ARG A 118 3.57 0.57 -1.21
N PRO A 119 2.89 1.73 -1.21
CA PRO A 119 1.55 1.86 -1.76
C PRO A 119 1.49 1.38 -3.22
N GLU A 120 0.36 0.80 -3.64
CA GLU A 120 0.14 0.22 -4.97
C GLU A 120 0.60 1.16 -6.08
N ARG A 121 0.08 2.39 -6.10
CA ARG A 121 0.42 3.40 -7.11
C ARG A 121 1.90 3.78 -7.08
N CYS A 122 2.55 3.79 -5.92
CA CYS A 122 3.97 4.13 -5.80
C CYS A 122 4.90 3.10 -6.47
N VAL A 123 4.49 1.84 -6.60
CA VAL A 123 5.33 0.77 -7.18
C VAL A 123 4.98 0.47 -8.64
N ILE A 124 3.78 0.79 -9.11
CA ILE A 124 3.34 0.51 -10.48
C ILE A 124 3.39 1.74 -11.41
N SER A 125 3.60 2.94 -10.88
CA SER A 125 3.73 4.15 -11.68
C SER A 125 5.17 4.34 -12.18
N PHE A 126 5.39 4.10 -13.48
CA PHE A 126 6.66 4.31 -14.17
C PHE A 126 6.61 5.57 -15.05
N CYS A 127 7.75 6.25 -15.26
CA CYS A 127 7.84 7.43 -16.14
C CYS A 127 7.49 7.09 -17.62
N ARG A 128 7.58 5.81 -18.03
CA ARG A 128 7.18 5.29 -19.35
C ARG A 128 6.50 3.93 -19.20
N VAL A 129 5.55 3.62 -20.09
CA VAL A 129 4.94 2.29 -20.18
C VAL A 129 6.02 1.31 -20.63
N GLU A 130 6.30 0.31 -19.80
CA GLU A 130 7.37 -0.64 -20.01
C GLU A 130 6.78 -2.06 -20.09
N PRO A 131 6.63 -2.62 -21.30
CA PRO A 131 5.99 -3.92 -21.51
C PRO A 131 6.67 -5.06 -20.75
N SER A 132 7.98 -4.93 -20.47
CA SER A 132 8.76 -5.98 -19.80
C SER A 132 8.37 -6.23 -18.34
N VAL A 133 7.60 -5.34 -17.70
CA VAL A 133 7.17 -5.48 -16.29
C VAL A 133 5.65 -5.54 -16.11
N GLU A 134 4.87 -5.57 -17.21
CA GLU A 134 3.41 -5.58 -17.15
C GLU A 134 2.84 -6.76 -16.37
N LYS A 135 3.48 -7.93 -16.49
CA LYS A 135 3.04 -9.16 -15.81
C LYS A 135 3.17 -9.02 -14.29
N GLU A 136 4.27 -8.43 -13.84
CA GLU A 136 4.59 -8.17 -12.43
C GLU A 136 3.66 -7.08 -11.87
N ILE A 137 3.41 -6.01 -12.63
CA ILE A 137 2.40 -5.00 -12.29
C ILE A 137 1.02 -5.65 -12.12
N ALA A 138 0.60 -6.48 -13.08
CA ALA A 138 -0.68 -7.18 -13.02
C ALA A 138 -0.75 -8.17 -11.82
N GLN A 139 0.38 -8.72 -11.38
CA GLN A 139 0.43 -9.56 -10.18
C GLN A 139 0.24 -8.74 -8.90
N VAL A 140 0.87 -7.57 -8.79
CA VAL A 140 0.66 -6.63 -7.67
C VAL A 140 -0.82 -6.19 -7.62
N MET A 141 -1.38 -5.75 -8.74
CA MET A 141 -2.78 -5.31 -8.83
C MET A 141 -3.78 -6.42 -8.49
N ARG A 142 -3.49 -7.67 -8.90
CA ARG A 142 -4.29 -8.84 -8.51
C ARG A 142 -4.23 -9.09 -7.00
N GLY A 143 -3.08 -8.89 -6.37
CA GLY A 143 -2.92 -8.96 -4.92
C GLY A 143 -3.77 -7.93 -4.17
N PHE A 144 -3.70 -6.65 -4.58
CA PHE A 144 -4.57 -5.60 -4.02
C PHE A 144 -6.06 -5.87 -4.28
N SER A 145 -6.42 -6.40 -5.44
CA SER A 145 -7.79 -6.84 -5.72
C SER A 145 -8.26 -7.95 -4.77
N ARG A 146 -7.38 -8.91 -4.43
CA ARG A 146 -7.68 -9.95 -3.42
C ARG A 146 -7.85 -9.36 -2.02
N LEU A 147 -7.02 -8.39 -1.64
CA LEU A 147 -7.14 -7.65 -0.38
C LEU A 147 -8.50 -6.93 -0.28
N ILE A 148 -8.92 -6.23 -1.32
CA ILE A 148 -10.22 -5.55 -1.37
C ILE A 148 -11.36 -6.57 -1.27
N ARG A 149 -11.28 -7.68 -2.02
CA ARG A 149 -12.28 -8.76 -1.98
C ARG A 149 -12.38 -9.38 -0.59
N PHE A 150 -11.25 -9.59 0.10
CA PHE A 150 -11.24 -10.10 1.48
C PHE A 150 -12.12 -9.26 2.39
N PHE A 151 -11.96 -7.93 2.41
CA PHE A 151 -12.79 -7.05 3.22
C PHE A 151 -14.23 -6.92 2.72
N ARG A 152 -14.47 -7.01 1.41
CA ARG A 152 -15.82 -6.97 0.82
C ARG A 152 -16.66 -8.18 1.20
N PHE A 153 -16.09 -9.38 1.17
CA PHE A 153 -16.81 -10.63 1.46
C PHE A 153 -16.76 -11.05 2.95
N ARG A 154 -15.97 -10.34 3.77
CA ARG A 154 -15.85 -10.59 5.21
C ARG A 154 -17.19 -10.63 5.97
N PRO A 155 -18.13 -9.68 5.79
CA PRO A 155 -19.40 -9.72 6.53
C PRO A 155 -20.21 -10.98 6.21
N LEU A 156 -20.24 -11.38 4.93
CA LEU A 156 -20.94 -12.58 4.47
C LEU A 156 -20.33 -13.84 5.09
N ARG A 157 -19.00 -13.94 5.14
CA ARG A 157 -18.29 -15.07 5.77
C ARG A 157 -18.57 -15.16 7.27
N ARG A 158 -18.62 -14.03 7.97
CA ARG A 158 -18.98 -13.99 9.40
C ARG A 158 -20.40 -14.47 9.66
N ILE A 159 -21.34 -14.09 8.79
CA ILE A 159 -22.73 -14.53 8.88
C ILE A 159 -22.82 -16.04 8.61
N ALA A 160 -22.17 -16.53 7.56
CA ALA A 160 -22.16 -17.96 7.24
C ALA A 160 -21.52 -18.82 8.35
N ALA A 161 -20.41 -18.35 8.94
CA ALA A 161 -19.77 -19.01 10.09
C ALA A 161 -20.68 -19.04 11.33
N ARG A 162 -21.40 -17.95 11.60
CA ARG A 162 -22.38 -17.88 12.70
C ARG A 162 -23.59 -18.78 12.49
N LEU A 163 -23.98 -19.02 11.23
CA LEU A 163 -25.09 -19.89 10.86
C LEU A 163 -24.67 -21.37 10.72
N GLY A 164 -23.40 -21.71 10.99
CA GLY A 164 -22.89 -23.09 10.85
C GLY A 164 -22.83 -23.60 9.41
N LEU A 165 -22.89 -22.71 8.41
CA LEU A 165 -22.91 -23.04 6.99
C LEU A 165 -21.50 -23.13 6.36
N CYS A 166 -20.45 -23.06 7.17
CA CYS A 166 -19.07 -23.22 6.72
C CYS A 166 -18.41 -24.36 7.50
N ALA A 167 -18.18 -25.47 6.79
CA ALA A 167 -17.14 -26.45 7.10
C ALA A 167 -15.77 -25.91 6.61
#